data_AF-A0A7Z7PRJ4-F1
#
_entry.id   AF-A0A7Z7PRJ4-F1
#
_cell.length_a   1.000
_cell.length_b   1.000
_cell.length_c   1.000
_cell.angle_alpha   90.00
_cell.angle_beta   90.00
_cell.angle_gamma   90.00
#
_symmetry.space_group_name_H-M   'P 1'
#
loop_
_entity.id
_entity.type
_entity.pdbx_description
1 polymer ?
#
loop_
_entity_poly.entity_id
_entity_poly.type
_entity_poly.pdbx_seq_one_letter_code
_entity_poly.pdbx_strand_id
1 'polypeptide(L)'
;MPELDPYFATQTTLPLSVIVMRLLIAMVCGAAIGFERERKNTAAGLRTHILVCLSSAIVAILTIEIAHHSAFQGQSARVDPLRLIEAITAGVAFLAAGMIVFSKGEVRGLTTGAGLWFSGAIGLSAGLGFWHVSLVATAMALIVLWLLQGLGALIAPNDAD
;
A
#
# COMPACT_ATOMS: atom_id res chain seq x y z
N MET A 1 0.90 12.58 -37.41
CA MET A 1 0.01 13.37 -36.55
C MET A 1 0.81 13.92 -35.37
N PRO A 2 1.60 14.98 -35.55
CA PRO A 2 2.40 15.59 -34.47
C PRO A 2 1.56 16.44 -33.50
N GLU A 3 0.35 16.86 -33.92
CA GLU A 3 -0.52 17.75 -33.11
C GLU A 3 -1.25 17.03 -31.97
N LEU A 4 -1.30 15.69 -31.98
CA LEU A 4 -1.96 14.91 -30.92
C LEU A 4 -1.00 14.37 -29.85
N ASP A 5 0.31 14.41 -30.12
CA ASP A 5 1.36 13.91 -29.22
C ASP A 5 1.24 14.44 -27.77
N PRO A 6 0.91 15.73 -27.54
CA PRO A 6 0.71 16.28 -26.19
C PRO A 6 -0.47 15.66 -25.41
N TYR A 7 -1.44 15.07 -26.09
CA TYR A 7 -2.61 14.42 -25.48
C TYR A 7 -2.41 12.91 -25.27
N PHE A 8 -1.43 12.30 -25.95
CA PHE A 8 -1.13 10.87 -25.84
C PHE A 8 0.01 10.56 -24.87
N ALA A 9 1.02 11.42 -24.80
CA ALA A 9 2.21 11.20 -23.98
C ALA A 9 2.59 12.48 -23.22
N THR A 10 2.28 12.50 -21.92
CA THR A 10 2.82 13.50 -21.02
C THR A 10 4.28 13.16 -20.72
N GLN A 11 5.18 14.13 -20.89
CA GLN A 11 6.57 13.93 -20.48
C GLN A 11 6.64 13.81 -18.96
N THR A 12 7.25 12.72 -18.50
CA THR A 12 7.46 12.46 -17.07
C THR A 12 8.76 13.08 -16.60
N THR A 13 8.72 13.63 -15.41
CA THR A 13 9.86 14.21 -14.68
C THR A 13 10.76 13.11 -14.16
N LEU A 14 10.17 12.04 -13.61
CA LEU A 14 10.90 10.86 -13.18
C LEU A 14 11.22 9.98 -14.39
N PRO A 15 12.47 9.49 -14.53
CA PRO A 15 12.80 8.51 -15.54
C PRO A 15 11.93 7.26 -15.41
N LEU A 16 11.52 6.67 -16.54
CA LEU A 16 10.69 5.47 -16.56
C LEU A 16 11.29 4.32 -15.73
N SER A 17 12.62 4.18 -15.73
CA SER A 17 13.32 3.18 -14.91
C SER A 17 13.08 3.37 -13.41
N VAL A 18 13.03 4.61 -12.92
CA VAL A 18 12.74 4.93 -11.52
C VAL A 18 11.30 4.63 -11.17
N ILE A 19 10.36 4.99 -12.06
CA ILE A 19 8.92 4.68 -11.90
C ILE A 19 8.73 3.17 -11.78
N VAL A 20 9.26 2.41 -12.74
CA VAL A 20 9.17 0.95 -12.75
C VAL A 20 9.78 0.36 -11.48
N MET A 21 10.96 0.84 -11.04
CA MET A 21 11.60 0.33 -9.83
C MET A 21 10.75 0.59 -8.58
N ARG A 22 10.17 1.77 -8.42
CA ARG A 22 9.28 2.09 -7.29
C ARG A 22 8.04 1.20 -7.27
N LEU A 23 7.45 0.95 -8.44
CA LEU A 23 6.29 0.05 -8.57
C LEU A 23 6.65 -1.41 -8.30
N LEU A 24 7.82 -1.87 -8.75
CA LEU A 24 8.31 -3.22 -8.43
C LEU A 24 8.54 -3.41 -6.93
N ILE A 25 9.12 -2.42 -6.26
CA ILE A 25 9.31 -2.45 -4.80
C ILE A 25 7.95 -2.52 -4.10
N ALA A 26 6.99 -1.67 -4.48
CA ALA A 26 5.64 -1.72 -3.93
C ALA A 26 4.96 -3.08 -4.16
N MET A 27 5.10 -3.64 -5.36
CA MET A 27 4.57 -4.97 -5.72
C MET A 27 5.18 -6.07 -4.85
N VAL A 28 6.51 -6.11 -4.71
CA VAL A 28 7.21 -7.14 -3.93
C VAL A 28 6.85 -7.03 -2.45
N CYS A 29 6.81 -5.83 -1.88
CA CYS A 29 6.42 -5.64 -0.49
C CYS A 29 4.95 -6.05 -0.24
N GLY A 30 4.04 -5.63 -1.12
CA GLY A 30 2.64 -6.04 -1.08
C GLY A 30 2.46 -7.54 -1.23
N ALA A 31 3.26 -8.17 -2.10
CA ALA A 31 3.26 -9.61 -2.30
C ALA A 31 3.74 -10.35 -1.04
N ALA A 32 4.79 -9.87 -0.36
CA ALA A 32 5.31 -10.49 0.83
C ALA A 32 4.27 -10.55 1.96
N ILE A 33 3.59 -9.43 2.23
CA ILE A 33 2.50 -9.39 3.23
C ILE A 33 1.33 -10.25 2.73
N GLY A 34 0.88 -10.03 1.49
CA GLY A 34 -0.27 -10.71 0.92
C GLY A 34 -0.12 -12.23 0.87
N PHE A 35 1.09 -12.74 0.67
CA PHE A 35 1.37 -14.18 0.64
C PHE A 35 1.15 -14.84 2.01
N GLU A 36 1.63 -14.22 3.08
CA GLU A 36 1.37 -14.65 4.44
C GLU A 36 -0.14 -14.63 4.76
N ARG A 37 -0.84 -13.61 4.25
CA ARG A 37 -2.29 -13.46 4.43
C ARG A 37 -3.11 -14.49 3.64
N GLU A 38 -2.69 -14.81 2.42
CA GLU A 38 -3.30 -15.83 1.56
C GLU A 38 -3.12 -17.23 2.16
N ARG A 39 -1.91 -17.55 2.64
CA ARG A 39 -1.62 -18.83 3.30
C ARG A 39 -2.53 -19.11 4.51
N LYS A 40 -3.01 -18.06 5.16
CA LYS A 40 -3.93 -18.14 6.30
C LYS A 40 -5.41 -18.07 5.92
N ASN A 41 -5.75 -18.17 4.63
CA ASN A 41 -7.11 -18.07 4.12
C ASN A 41 -7.85 -16.83 4.64
N THR A 42 -7.11 -15.71 4.79
CA THR A 42 -7.72 -14.47 5.27
C THR A 42 -8.47 -13.79 4.14
N ALA A 43 -9.51 -13.01 4.49
CA ALA A 43 -10.42 -12.42 3.51
C ALA A 43 -9.76 -11.45 2.51
N ALA A 44 -8.60 -10.87 2.85
CA ALA A 44 -7.77 -10.14 1.90
C ALA A 44 -6.39 -10.82 1.83
N GLY A 45 -6.09 -11.39 0.66
CA GLY A 45 -4.87 -12.16 0.42
C GLY A 45 -3.93 -11.49 -0.58
N LEU A 46 -3.22 -12.29 -1.34
CA LEU A 46 -2.07 -11.86 -2.13
C LEU A 46 -2.40 -10.73 -3.12
N ARG A 47 -3.46 -10.93 -3.91
CA ARG A 47 -3.87 -9.98 -4.96
C ARG A 47 -4.26 -8.64 -4.36
N THR A 48 -5.00 -8.65 -3.26
CA THR A 48 -5.51 -7.43 -2.62
C THR A 48 -4.36 -6.57 -2.10
N HIS A 49 -3.40 -7.17 -1.38
CA HIS A 49 -2.26 -6.45 -0.84
C HIS A 49 -1.33 -5.87 -1.94
N ILE A 50 -1.10 -6.62 -3.02
CA ILE A 50 -0.34 -6.13 -4.18
C ILE A 50 -1.03 -4.92 -4.80
N LEU A 51 -2.33 -5.01 -5.07
CA LEU A 51 -3.09 -3.93 -5.71
C LEU A 51 -3.16 -2.67 -4.83
N VAL A 52 -3.32 -2.81 -3.52
CA VAL A 52 -3.31 -1.67 -2.59
C VAL A 52 -1.93 -0.99 -2.58
N CYS A 53 -0.84 -1.75 -2.46
CA CYS A 53 0.52 -1.19 -2.53
C CYS A 53 0.78 -0.46 -3.84
N LEU A 54 0.45 -1.09 -4.98
CA LEU A 54 0.65 -0.50 -6.31
C LEU A 54 -0.19 0.76 -6.49
N SER A 55 -1.47 0.74 -6.08
CA SER A 55 -2.35 1.91 -6.17
C SER A 55 -1.78 3.09 -5.40
N SER A 56 -1.38 2.90 -4.14
CA SER A 56 -0.76 3.96 -3.34
C SER A 56 0.56 4.46 -3.93
N ALA A 57 1.37 3.57 -4.51
CA ALA A 57 2.62 3.95 -5.17
C ALA A 57 2.37 4.79 -6.44
N ILE A 58 1.39 4.40 -7.26
CA ILE A 58 0.98 5.14 -8.46
C ILE A 58 0.51 6.54 -8.08
N VAL A 59 -0.37 6.68 -7.09
CA VAL A 59 -0.89 7.98 -6.67
C VAL A 59 0.24 8.88 -6.12
N ALA A 60 1.21 8.32 -5.39
CA ALA A 60 2.40 9.07 -4.97
C ALA A 60 3.25 9.55 -6.15
N ILE A 61 3.50 8.68 -7.14
CA ILE A 61 4.26 9.02 -8.34
C ILE A 61 3.54 10.12 -9.13
N LEU A 62 2.23 9.97 -9.36
CA LEU A 62 1.41 10.97 -10.04
C LEU A 62 1.44 12.32 -9.32
N THR A 63 1.47 12.32 -7.99
CA THR A 63 1.57 13.56 -7.21
C THR A 63 2.90 14.29 -7.46
N ILE A 64 4.00 13.55 -7.54
CA ILE A 64 5.32 14.10 -7.90
C ILE A 64 5.28 14.67 -9.32
N GLU A 65 4.72 13.92 -10.27
CA GLU A 65 4.62 14.36 -11.67
C GLU A 65 3.78 15.64 -11.79
N ILE A 66 2.62 15.70 -11.14
CA ILE A 66 1.76 16.89 -11.12
C ILE A 66 2.47 18.09 -10.49
N ALA A 67 3.23 17.89 -9.39
CA ALA A 67 3.96 18.95 -8.71
C ALA A 67 5.03 19.59 -9.59
N HIS A 68 5.66 18.81 -10.47
CA HIS A 68 6.74 19.27 -11.34
C HIS A 68 6.26 19.68 -12.74
N HIS A 69 5.03 19.34 -13.13
CA HIS A 69 4.53 19.64 -14.46
C HIS A 69 4.21 21.14 -14.63
N SER A 70 4.77 21.75 -15.69
CA SER A 70 4.66 23.19 -16.01
C SER A 70 3.24 23.75 -16.06
N ALA A 71 2.25 22.95 -16.48
CA ALA A 71 0.83 23.33 -16.52
C ALA A 71 0.26 23.69 -15.14
N PHE A 72 0.86 23.18 -14.06
CA PHE A 72 0.39 23.38 -12.69
C PHE A 72 1.26 24.36 -11.89
N GLN A 73 2.38 24.85 -12.45
CA GLN A 73 3.32 25.74 -11.73
C GLN A 73 2.84 27.20 -11.63
N GLY A 74 1.89 27.64 -12.47
CA GLY A 74 1.45 29.04 -12.56
C GLY A 74 0.24 29.42 -11.69
N GLN A 75 -0.45 28.44 -11.11
CA GLN A 75 -1.53 28.67 -10.16
C GLN A 75 -0.99 28.39 -8.76
N SER A 76 -1.60 28.97 -7.73
CA SER A 76 -1.32 28.71 -6.30
C SER A 76 -1.50 27.23 -5.87
N ALA A 77 -1.47 26.28 -6.80
CA ALA A 77 -1.43 24.84 -6.66
C ALA A 77 -0.09 24.40 -6.08
N ARG A 78 0.19 24.84 -4.85
CA ARG A 78 1.22 24.24 -4.02
C ARG A 78 0.77 22.81 -3.74
N VAL A 79 1.46 21.83 -4.33
CA VAL A 79 1.22 20.43 -3.99
C VAL A 79 1.58 20.25 -2.52
N ASP A 80 0.58 19.87 -1.73
CA ASP A 80 0.72 19.59 -0.31
C ASP A 80 0.84 18.08 -0.10
N PRO A 81 2.02 17.57 0.28
CA PRO A 81 2.23 16.15 0.55
C PRO A 81 1.29 15.60 1.64
N LEU A 82 0.83 16.45 2.56
CA LEU A 82 -0.08 16.03 3.62
C LEU A 82 -1.45 15.64 3.04
N ARG A 83 -1.95 16.39 2.06
CA ARG A 83 -3.22 16.07 1.37
C ARG A 83 -3.16 14.74 0.62
N LEU A 84 -2.00 14.37 0.08
CA LEU A 84 -1.76 13.05 -0.51
C LEU A 84 -1.85 11.95 0.56
N ILE A 85 -1.16 12.14 1.69
CA ILE A 85 -1.20 11.19 2.81
C ILE A 85 -2.63 11.03 3.32
N GLU A 86 -3.37 12.14 3.49
CA GLU A 86 -4.78 12.13 3.89
C GLU A 86 -5.65 11.35 2.90
N ALA A 87 -5.54 11.64 1.59
CA ALA A 87 -6.34 10.98 0.56
C ALA A 87 -6.12 9.47 0.51
N ILE A 88 -4.85 9.03 0.55
CA ILE A 88 -4.51 7.60 0.56
C ILE A 88 -4.93 6.94 1.87
N THR A 89 -4.69 7.60 3.00
CA THR A 89 -5.08 7.08 4.32
C THR A 89 -6.60 6.88 4.37
N ALA A 90 -7.39 7.84 3.88
CA ALA A 90 -8.85 7.75 3.83
C ALA A 90 -9.33 6.65 2.87
N GLY A 91 -8.77 6.58 1.65
CA GLY A 91 -9.16 5.58 0.65
C GLY A 91 -8.86 4.15 1.11
N VAL A 92 -7.70 3.91 1.71
CA VAL A 92 -7.34 2.59 2.23
C VAL A 92 -8.10 2.28 3.53
N ALA A 93 -8.35 3.26 4.39
CA ALA A 93 -9.20 3.07 5.57
C ALA A 93 -10.63 2.66 5.20
N PHE A 94 -11.18 3.21 4.10
CA PHE A 94 -12.48 2.80 3.58
C PHE A 94 -12.49 1.31 3.17
N LEU A 95 -11.49 0.86 2.40
CA LEU A 95 -11.36 -0.55 2.03
C LEU A 95 -11.16 -1.45 3.26
N ALA A 96 -10.34 -1.01 4.22
CA ALA A 96 -10.08 -1.73 5.46
C ALA A 96 -11.36 -1.87 6.32
N ALA A 97 -12.16 -0.81 6.43
CA ALA A 97 -13.44 -0.84 7.13
C ALA A 97 -14.42 -1.83 6.49
N GLY A 98 -14.44 -1.91 5.15
CA GLY A 98 -15.25 -2.90 4.41
C GLY A 98 -14.90 -4.36 4.72
N MET A 99 -13.72 -4.63 5.29
CA MET A 99 -13.32 -5.98 5.72
C MET A 99 -13.73 -6.33 7.15
N ILE A 100 -14.15 -5.35 7.94
CA ILE A 100 -14.51 -5.54 9.35
C ILE A 100 -15.99 -5.87 9.43
N VAL A 101 -16.32 -7.04 9.98
CA VAL A 101 -17.71 -7.51 10.11
C VAL A 101 -18.02 -7.80 11.56
N PHE A 102 -19.15 -7.29 12.03
CA PHE A 102 -19.75 -7.65 13.31
C PHE A 102 -20.80 -8.74 13.11
N SER A 103 -20.63 -9.88 13.77
CA SER A 103 -21.61 -10.97 13.72
C SER A 103 -21.66 -11.71 15.04
N LYS A 104 -22.87 -11.94 15.57
CA LYS A 104 -23.12 -12.70 16.80
C LYS A 104 -22.27 -12.27 18.01
N GLY A 105 -22.01 -10.97 18.14
CA GLY A 105 -21.19 -10.43 19.25
C GLY A 105 -19.68 -10.51 19.05
N GLU A 106 -19.20 -11.05 17.92
CA GLU A 106 -17.78 -11.11 17.56
C GLU A 106 -17.43 -10.11 16.45
N VAL A 107 -16.20 -9.57 16.53
CA VAL A 107 -15.61 -8.75 15.47
C VAL A 107 -14.62 -9.58 14.67
N ARG A 108 -14.83 -9.63 13.35
CA ARG A 108 -13.94 -10.34 12.42
C ARG A 108 -13.30 -9.37 11.44
N GLY A 109 -12.10 -9.72 10.97
CA GLY A 109 -11.42 -8.96 9.91
C GLY A 109 -10.57 -7.77 10.39
N LEU A 110 -10.49 -7.49 11.69
CA LEU A 110 -9.68 -6.38 12.25
C LEU A 110 -8.22 -6.40 11.74
N THR A 111 -7.52 -7.53 11.86
CA THR A 111 -6.13 -7.66 11.39
C THR A 111 -6.01 -7.59 9.87
N THR A 112 -7.04 -8.03 9.14
CA THR A 112 -7.09 -7.93 7.68
C THR A 112 -7.19 -6.46 7.27
N GLY A 113 -8.10 -5.70 7.88
CA GLY A 113 -8.21 -4.26 7.67
C GLY A 113 -6.92 -3.51 8.04
N ALA A 114 -6.34 -3.81 9.20
CA ALA A 114 -5.05 -3.24 9.61
C ALA A 114 -3.92 -3.56 8.62
N GLY A 115 -3.87 -4.78 8.09
CA GLY A 115 -2.91 -5.18 7.07
C GLY A 115 -3.07 -4.42 5.75
N LEU A 116 -4.31 -4.18 5.31
CA LEU A 116 -4.59 -3.37 4.12
C LEU A 116 -4.14 -1.93 4.32
N TRP A 117 -4.49 -1.33 5.47
CA TRP A 117 -4.04 0.01 5.85
C TRP A 117 -2.51 0.14 5.81
N PHE A 118 -1.82 -0.83 6.41
CA PHE A 118 -0.37 -0.86 6.43
C PHE A 118 0.24 -1.02 5.03
N SER A 119 -0.39 -1.80 4.15
CA SER A 119 0.04 -1.98 2.76
C SER A 119 -0.07 -0.69 1.96
N GLY A 120 -1.13 0.09 2.19
CA GLY A 120 -1.27 1.42 1.62
C GLY A 120 -0.11 2.35 1.98
N ALA A 121 0.28 2.37 3.26
CA ALA A 121 1.41 3.16 3.74
C ALA A 121 2.76 2.71 3.13
N ILE A 122 2.98 1.39 2.98
CA ILE A 122 4.17 0.83 2.32
C ILE A 122 4.23 1.25 0.85
N GLY A 123 3.11 1.13 0.13
CA GLY A 123 3.00 1.54 -1.27
C GLY A 123 3.26 3.03 -1.46
N LEU A 124 2.66 3.86 -0.59
CA LEU A 124 2.90 5.30 -0.58
C LEU A 124 4.38 5.63 -0.38
N SER A 125 5.03 4.99 0.59
CA SER A 125 6.46 5.17 0.86
C SER A 125 7.32 4.79 -0.35
N ALA A 126 6.99 3.70 -1.04
CA ALA A 126 7.72 3.25 -2.22
C ALA A 126 7.53 4.22 -3.40
N GLY A 127 6.30 4.66 -3.65
CA GLY A 127 5.97 5.61 -4.71
C GLY A 127 6.58 6.99 -4.50
N LEU A 128 6.73 7.43 -3.25
CA LEU A 128 7.45 8.67 -2.90
C LEU A 128 8.98 8.53 -3.01
N GLY A 129 9.50 7.31 -3.15
CA GLY A 129 10.93 7.02 -3.26
C GLY A 129 11.61 6.66 -1.94
N PHE A 130 10.86 6.60 -0.82
CA PHE A 130 11.34 6.13 0.48
C PHE A 130 11.37 4.59 0.55
N TRP A 131 12.04 3.96 -0.41
CA TRP A 131 12.03 2.50 -0.55
C TRP A 131 12.60 1.77 0.69
N HIS A 132 13.58 2.35 1.38
CA HIS A 132 14.09 1.81 2.64
C HIS A 132 12.98 1.71 3.70
N VAL A 133 12.12 2.73 3.78
CA VAL A 133 10.98 2.76 4.71
C VAL A 133 10.00 1.65 4.34
N SER A 134 9.70 1.47 3.05
CA SER A 134 8.86 0.36 2.57
C SER A 134 9.41 -1.00 2.96
N LEU A 135 10.72 -1.23 2.80
CA LEU A 135 11.35 -2.52 3.13
C LEU A 135 11.34 -2.78 4.64
N VAL A 136 11.75 -1.80 5.45
CA VAL A 136 11.78 -1.91 6.92
C VAL A 136 10.36 -2.12 7.46
N ALA A 137 9.39 -1.33 6.99
CA ALA A 137 8.00 -1.49 7.39
C ALA A 137 7.45 -2.88 7.02
N THR A 138 7.75 -3.37 5.82
CA THR A 138 7.35 -4.72 5.39
C THR A 138 7.96 -5.80 6.28
N ALA A 139 9.25 -5.70 6.59
CA ALA A 139 9.93 -6.62 7.49
C ALA A 139 9.29 -6.60 8.89
N MET A 140 9.02 -5.42 9.44
CA MET A 140 8.32 -5.27 10.72
C MET A 140 6.91 -5.88 10.70
N ALA A 141 6.15 -5.66 9.63
CA ALA A 141 4.84 -6.27 9.47
C ALA A 141 4.91 -7.79 9.46
N LEU A 142 5.86 -8.38 8.73
CA LEU A 142 6.06 -9.82 8.72
C LEU A 142 6.48 -10.35 10.09
N ILE A 143 7.38 -9.65 10.80
CA ILE A 143 7.75 -9.99 12.18
C ILE A 143 6.51 -10.01 13.07
N VAL A 144 5.68 -8.96 13.06
CA VAL A 144 4.45 -8.92 13.87
C VAL A 144 3.51 -10.07 13.49
N LEU A 145 3.33 -10.32 12.19
CA LEU A 145 2.46 -11.39 11.71
C LEU A 145 2.99 -12.79 12.06
N TRP A 146 4.30 -13.02 12.09
CA TRP A 146 4.94 -14.30 12.42
C TRP A 146 5.12 -14.53 13.91
N LEU A 147 5.59 -13.52 14.65
CA LEU A 147 5.92 -13.63 16.07
C LEU A 147 4.67 -13.88 16.92
N LEU A 148 3.54 -13.25 16.57
CA LEU A 148 2.26 -13.50 17.24
C LEU A 148 1.68 -14.89 16.95
N GLN A 149 2.06 -15.54 15.84
CA GLN A 149 1.69 -16.94 15.59
C GLN A 149 2.46 -17.88 16.53
N GLY A 150 3.77 -17.67 16.65
CA GLY A 150 4.62 -18.46 17.54
C GLY A 150 4.12 -18.38 18.98
N LEU A 151 3.75 -17.19 19.46
CA LEU A 151 3.17 -17.02 20.79
C LEU A 151 1.80 -17.72 20.95
N GLY A 152 0.93 -17.66 19.94
CA GLY A 152 -0.38 -18.33 20.01
C GLY A 152 -0.24 -19.86 20.15
N ALA A 153 0.72 -20.46 19.46
CA ALA A 153 1.03 -21.88 19.58
C ALA A 153 1.65 -22.27 20.94
N LEU A 154 2.34 -21.34 21.61
CA LEU A 154 2.90 -21.54 22.96
C LEU A 154 1.89 -21.33 24.08
N ILE A 155 0.84 -20.52 23.84
CA ILE A 155 -0.19 -20.18 24.84
C ILE A 155 -1.39 -21.12 24.75
N ALA A 156 -1.63 -21.76 23.60
CA ALA A 156 -2.63 -22.81 23.50
C ALA A 156 -2.27 -23.94 24.49
N PRO A 157 -3.11 -24.20 25.52
CA PRO A 157 -2.91 -25.35 26.37
C PRO A 157 -2.89 -26.60 25.49
N ASN A 158 -1.98 -27.52 25.78
CA ASN A 158 -1.98 -28.85 25.18
C ASN A 158 -3.21 -29.61 25.71
N ASP A 159 -4.40 -29.27 25.21
CA ASP A 159 -5.63 -30.00 25.46
C ASP A 159 -5.70 -31.19 24.48
N ALA A 160 -4.75 -32.10 24.66
CA ALA A 160 -4.75 -33.46 24.13
C ALA A 160 -3.81 -34.28 25.02
N ASP A 161 -4.34 -34.71 26.17
CA ASP A 161 -4.40 -36.11 26.62
C ASP A 161 -5.26 -36.21 27.90
#